data_AF-A0A7J6RPB0-F1
#
_entry.id   AF-A0A7J6RPB0-F1
#
_cell.length_a   1.000
_cell.length_b   1.000
_cell.length_c   1.000
_cell.angle_alpha   90.00
_cell.angle_beta   90.00
_cell.angle_gamma   90.00
#
_symmetry.space_group_name_H-M   'P 1'
#
loop_
_entity.id
_entity.type
_entity.pdbx_description
1 polymer ?
#
loop_
_entity_poly.entity_id
_entity_poly.type
_entity_poly.pdbx_seq_one_letter_code
_entity_poly.pdbx_strand_id
1 'polypeptide(L)'
;RDKELSKLKDYAEVRAFNSFLISAIPVLVSVVSFGAYVLIPGNPPLTAVKAFTSLSLFNVIRFPLMQLPNVLNQISACVVSLNRIEGFLRLPELDESTRIRTDSKVEHLAPTDHLAIMDATFSWVSAHGIGDLSTPRPRRTFEL
;
A
#
# COMPACT_ATOMS: atom_id res chain seq x y z
N ARG A 1 11.33 22.95 12.10
CA ARG A 1 11.30 24.17 11.27
C ARG A 1 12.49 24.25 10.30
N ASP A 2 13.73 24.57 10.72
CA ASP A 2 14.84 24.70 9.74
C ASP A 2 15.20 23.39 9.01
N LYS A 3 15.16 22.25 9.71
CA LYS A 3 15.34 20.91 9.10
C LYS A 3 14.25 20.57 8.08
N GLU A 4 13.02 21.05 8.28
CA GLU A 4 11.91 20.81 7.34
C GLU A 4 12.05 21.71 6.12
N LEU A 5 12.44 22.97 6.32
CA LEU A 5 12.74 23.92 5.25
C LEU A 5 13.88 23.43 4.36
N SER A 6 14.96 22.86 4.92
CA SER A 6 16.03 22.25 4.13
C SER A 6 15.49 21.10 3.27
N LYS A 7 14.74 20.17 3.86
CA LYS A 7 14.15 19.04 3.11
C LYS A 7 13.20 19.50 2.00
N LEU A 8 12.46 20.59 2.21
CA LEU A 8 11.59 21.15 1.17
C LEU A 8 12.38 21.77 0.03
N LYS A 9 13.53 22.41 0.31
CA LYS A 9 14.43 22.92 -0.72
C LYS A 9 15.06 21.78 -1.52
N ASP A 10 15.61 20.78 -0.84
CA ASP A 10 16.20 19.60 -1.47
C ASP A 10 15.15 18.88 -2.36
N TYR A 11 13.93 18.74 -1.85
CA TYR A 11 12.81 18.17 -2.61
C TYR A 11 12.45 19.02 -3.83
N ALA A 12 12.42 20.35 -3.69
CA ALA A 12 12.13 21.25 -4.80
C ALA A 12 13.20 21.16 -5.90
N GLU A 13 14.48 21.06 -5.53
CA GLU A 13 15.60 20.89 -6.46
C GLU A 13 15.49 19.55 -7.23
N VAL A 14 15.29 18.44 -6.51
CA VAL A 14 15.10 17.12 -7.13
C VAL A 14 13.88 17.11 -8.04
N ARG A 15 12.78 17.74 -7.61
CA ARG A 15 11.56 17.83 -8.41
C ARG A 15 11.78 18.63 -9.69
N ALA A 16 12.46 19.77 -9.60
CA ALA A 16 12.76 20.61 -10.77
C ALA A 16 13.64 19.86 -11.78
N PHE A 17 14.69 19.19 -11.30
CA PHE A 17 15.57 18.37 -12.14
C PHE A 17 14.81 17.21 -12.78
N ASN A 18 13.98 16.50 -12.03
CA ASN A 18 13.14 15.42 -12.55
C ASN A 18 12.16 15.93 -13.63
N SER A 19 11.51 17.07 -13.42
CA SER A 19 10.63 17.69 -14.43
C SER A 19 11.39 18.10 -15.69
N PHE A 20 12.60 18.63 -15.54
CA PHE A 20 13.49 18.93 -16.66
C PHE A 20 13.83 17.67 -17.45
N LEU A 21 14.28 16.61 -16.78
CA LEU A 21 14.59 15.33 -17.42
C LEU A 21 13.39 14.75 -18.15
N ILE A 22 12.22 14.68 -17.50
CA ILE A 22 11.00 14.17 -18.13
C ILE A 22 10.67 14.94 -19.41
N SER A 23 10.94 16.25 -19.45
CA SER A 23 10.69 17.11 -20.60
C SER A 23 11.76 17.00 -21.68
N ALA A 24 13.03 16.83 -21.28
CA ALA A 24 14.19 16.78 -22.17
C ALA A 24 14.45 15.39 -22.78
N ILE A 25 14.17 14.30 -22.04
CA ILE A 25 14.38 12.91 -22.48
C ILE A 25 13.79 12.63 -23.88
N PRO A 26 12.53 12.99 -24.21
CA PRO A 26 11.97 12.69 -25.53
C PRO A 26 12.69 13.43 -26.67
N VAL A 27 13.13 14.65 -26.41
CA VAL A 27 13.90 15.44 -27.38
C VAL A 27 15.26 14.78 -27.60
N LEU A 28 15.95 14.42 -26.51
CA LEU A 28 17.22 13.71 -26.57
C LEU A 28 17.09 12.36 -27.28
N VAL A 29 16.07 11.56 -26.96
CA VAL A 29 15.78 10.28 -27.62
C VAL A 29 15.58 10.47 -29.12
N SER A 30 14.85 11.51 -29.53
CA SER A 30 14.63 11.81 -30.95
C SER A 30 15.93 12.20 -31.66
N VAL A 31 16.73 13.08 -31.05
CA VAL A 31 18.03 13.51 -31.58
C VAL A 31 19.00 12.34 -31.69
N VAL A 32 19.09 11.50 -30.65
CA VAL A 32 19.96 10.32 -30.64
C VAL A 32 19.49 9.30 -31.68
N SER A 33 18.18 9.05 -31.81
CA SER A 33 17.64 8.09 -32.78
C SER A 33 17.90 8.53 -34.22
N PHE A 34 17.61 9.79 -34.55
CA PHE A 34 17.86 10.31 -35.89
C PHE A 34 19.36 10.49 -36.16
N GLY A 35 20.13 10.93 -35.17
CA GLY A 35 21.58 11.05 -35.26
C GLY A 35 22.24 9.70 -35.54
N ALA A 36 21.87 8.65 -34.80
CA ALA A 36 22.34 7.29 -35.04
C ALA A 36 21.92 6.78 -36.43
N TYR A 37 20.68 7.04 -36.84
CA TYR A 37 20.19 6.64 -38.16
C TYR A 37 21.00 7.24 -39.32
N VAL A 38 21.41 8.51 -39.19
CA VAL A 38 22.23 9.23 -40.18
C VAL A 38 23.70 8.76 -40.17
N LEU A 39 24.25 8.43 -39.01
CA LEU A 39 25.66 8.02 -38.87
C LEU A 39 25.94 6.60 -39.36
N ILE A 40 24.93 5.72 -39.40
CA ILE A 40 25.08 4.34 -39.89
C ILE A 40 25.20 4.33 -41.43
N PRO A 41 26.33 3.90 -41.99
CA PRO A 41 26.51 3.81 -43.44
C PRO A 41 25.58 2.78 -44.06
N GLY A 42 25.00 3.08 -45.23
CA GLY A 42 24.09 2.19 -45.95
C GLY A 42 22.60 2.40 -45.65
N ASN A 43 22.26 3.29 -44.71
CA ASN A 43 20.87 3.69 -44.50
C ASN A 43 20.39 4.64 -45.60
N PRO A 44 19.15 4.49 -46.09
CA PRO A 44 18.56 5.45 -47.01
C PRO A 44 18.37 6.81 -46.33
N PRO A 45 18.43 7.93 -47.08
CA PRO A 45 18.36 9.28 -46.51
C PRO A 45 17.13 9.45 -45.63
N LEU A 46 17.31 10.14 -44.50
CA LEU A 46 16.23 10.39 -43.54
C LEU A 46 15.16 11.27 -44.20
N THR A 47 14.10 10.64 -44.70
CA THR A 47 12.97 11.34 -45.32
C THR A 47 12.07 11.93 -44.23
N ALA A 48 11.48 13.10 -44.49
CA ALA A 48 10.52 13.74 -43.58
C ALA A 48 9.41 12.77 -43.12
N VAL A 49 8.90 11.92 -44.02
CA VAL A 49 7.89 10.89 -43.70
C VAL A 49 8.36 9.97 -42.58
N LYS A 50 9.57 9.41 -42.65
CA LYS A 50 10.11 8.52 -41.62
C LYS A 50 10.33 9.24 -40.30
N ALA A 51 10.79 10.49 -40.34
CA ALA A 51 10.99 11.30 -39.15
C ALA A 51 9.66 11.61 -38.43
N PHE A 52 8.63 12.03 -39.16
CA PHE A 52 7.31 12.32 -38.59
C PHE A 52 6.59 11.08 -38.06
N THR A 53 6.69 9.93 -38.74
CA THR A 53 6.15 8.66 -38.24
C THR A 53 6.84 8.22 -36.96
N SER A 54 8.17 8.32 -36.90
CA SER A 54 8.94 7.95 -35.70
C SER A 54 8.66 8.88 -34.52
N LEU A 55 8.57 10.19 -34.77
CA LEU A 55 8.22 11.18 -33.74
C LEU A 55 6.83 10.91 -33.16
N SER A 56 5.86 10.57 -34.01
CA SER A 56 4.52 10.16 -33.58
C SER A 56 4.56 8.92 -32.68
N LEU A 57 5.36 7.91 -33.05
CA LEU A 57 5.51 6.69 -32.26
C LEU A 57 6.12 6.97 -30.87
N PHE A 58 7.18 7.78 -30.82
CA PHE A 58 7.79 8.19 -29.54
C PHE A 58 6.80 8.92 -28.63
N ASN A 59 5.95 9.77 -29.20
CA ASN A 59 4.92 10.49 -28.43
C ASN A 59 3.86 9.54 -27.83
N VAL A 60 3.43 8.52 -28.58
CA VAL A 60 2.41 7.56 -28.09
C VAL A 60 2.98 6.65 -26.99
N ILE A 61 4.22 6.18 -27.12
CA ILE A 61 4.86 5.29 -26.13
C ILE A 61 5.23 6.03 -24.84
N ARG A 62 5.39 7.35 -24.89
CA ARG A 62 5.74 8.15 -23.70
C ARG A 62 4.73 8.02 -22.58
N PHE A 63 3.43 8.05 -22.91
CA PHE A 63 2.37 7.98 -21.90
C PHE A 63 2.42 6.68 -21.07
N PRO A 64 2.42 5.47 -21.67
CA PRO A 64 2.52 4.23 -20.90
C PRO A 64 3.85 4.11 -20.14
N LEU A 65 4.97 4.59 -20.69
CA LEU A 65 6.25 4.61 -19.97
C LEU A 65 6.21 5.48 -18.71
N MET A 66 5.54 6.63 -18.77
CA MET A 66 5.37 7.51 -17.60
C MET A 66 4.36 6.96 -16.59
N GLN A 67 3.38 6.18 -17.02
CA GLN A 67 2.39 5.56 -16.13
C GLN A 67 2.88 4.28 -15.47
N LEU A 68 3.85 3.59 -16.07
CA LEU A 68 4.37 2.31 -15.59
C LEU A 68 4.82 2.36 -14.11
N PRO A 69 5.59 3.36 -13.64
CA PRO A 69 5.96 3.46 -12.23
C PRO A 69 4.75 3.64 -11.31
N ASN A 70 3.75 4.40 -11.74
CA ASN A 70 2.53 4.61 -10.94
C ASN A 70 1.77 3.30 -10.76
N VAL A 71 1.68 2.48 -11.82
CA VAL A 71 1.04 1.17 -11.75
C VAL A 71 1.81 0.24 -10.80
N LEU A 72 3.14 0.23 -10.85
CA LEU A 72 3.95 -0.56 -9.91
C LEU A 72 3.72 -0.17 -8.44
N ASN A 73 3.61 1.14 -8.16
CA ASN A 73 3.27 1.63 -6.83
C ASN A 73 1.88 1.18 -6.40
N GLN A 74 0.90 1.24 -7.31
CA GLN A 74 -0.47 0.77 -7.03
C GLN A 74 -0.53 -0.73 -6.77
N ILE A 75 0.23 -1.54 -7.51
CA ILE A 75 0.35 -2.98 -7.27
C ILE A 75 0.93 -3.23 -5.87
N SER A 76 2.00 -2.51 -5.50
CA SER A 76 2.62 -2.65 -4.17
C SER A 76 1.63 -2.32 -3.05
N ALA A 77 0.86 -1.23 -3.20
CA ALA A 77 -0.19 -0.87 -2.25
C ALA A 77 -1.32 -1.91 -2.20
N CYS A 78 -1.72 -2.47 -3.35
CA CYS A 78 -2.71 -3.53 -3.44
C CYS A 78 -2.26 -4.78 -2.69
N VAL A 79 -1.02 -5.21 -2.86
CA VAL A 79 -0.44 -6.38 -2.15
C VAL A 79 -0.48 -6.16 -0.64
N VAL A 80 -0.09 -4.99 -0.15
CA VAL A 80 -0.18 -4.68 1.29
C VAL A 80 -1.63 -4.70 1.77
N SER A 81 -2.57 -4.17 0.99
CA SER A 81 -4.00 -4.20 1.31
C SER A 81 -4.53 -5.63 1.39
N LEU A 82 -4.16 -6.49 0.44
CA LEU A 82 -4.52 -7.90 0.42
C LEU A 82 -3.96 -8.65 1.63
N ASN A 83 -2.69 -8.42 1.98
CA ASN A 83 -2.09 -9.02 3.18
C ASN A 83 -2.83 -8.63 4.46
N ARG A 84 -3.38 -7.40 4.54
CA ARG A 84 -4.19 -6.97 5.69
C ARG A 84 -5.54 -7.69 5.75
N ILE A 85 -6.19 -7.88 4.60
CA ILE A 85 -7.45 -8.63 4.53
C ILE A 85 -7.21 -10.09 4.88
N GLU A 86 -6.15 -10.70 4.35
CA GLU A 86 -5.74 -12.05 4.71
C GLU A 86 -5.47 -12.18 6.21
N GLY A 87 -4.73 -11.21 6.77
CA GLY A 87 -4.50 -11.14 8.21
C GLY A 87 -5.82 -11.10 8.99
N PHE A 88 -6.78 -10.28 8.56
CA PHE A 88 -8.11 -10.16 9.18
C PHE A 88 -8.92 -11.47 9.12
N LEU A 89 -8.96 -12.12 7.97
CA LEU A 89 -9.71 -13.37 7.77
C LEU A 89 -9.09 -14.57 8.50
N ARG A 90 -7.81 -14.49 8.87
CA ARG A 90 -7.11 -15.51 9.64
C ARG A 90 -7.16 -15.28 11.16
N LEU A 91 -7.82 -14.22 11.64
CA LEU A 91 -7.97 -14.07 13.09
C LEU A 91 -8.75 -15.26 13.65
N PRO A 92 -8.39 -15.73 14.86
CA PRO A 92 -9.18 -16.73 15.55
C PRO A 92 -10.60 -16.19 15.73
N GLU A 93 -11.59 -16.93 15.22
CA GLU A 93 -12.99 -16.63 15.46
C GLU A 93 -13.28 -16.76 16.97
N LEU A 94 -14.18 -15.92 17.48
CA LEU A 94 -14.63 -16.02 18.87
C LEU A 94 -15.28 -17.38 19.07
N ASP A 95 -14.72 -18.16 19.99
CA ASP A 95 -15.22 -19.50 20.29
C ASP A 95 -16.71 -19.42 20.71
N GLU A 96 -17.53 -20.27 20.09
CA GLU A 96 -18.98 -20.29 20.26
C GLU A 96 -19.37 -20.50 21.74
N SER A 97 -18.45 -21.11 22.52
CA SER A 97 -18.54 -21.34 23.97
C SER A 97 -18.55 -20.06 24.82
N THR A 98 -18.05 -18.94 24.30
CA THR A 98 -18.02 -17.63 24.99
C THR A 98 -19.24 -16.78 24.62
N ARG A 99 -20.09 -17.24 23.69
CA ARG A 99 -21.32 -16.52 23.33
C ARG A 99 -22.34 -16.69 24.45
N ILE A 100 -22.75 -15.57 25.05
CA ILE A 100 -23.90 -15.53 25.95
C ILE A 100 -25.14 -15.89 25.12
N ARG A 101 -25.58 -17.15 25.18
CA ARG A 101 -26.90 -17.54 24.66
C ARG A 101 -27.95 -17.02 25.63
N THR A 102 -28.66 -15.97 25.24
CA THR A 102 -29.99 -15.72 25.83
C THR A 102 -30.87 -16.87 25.37
N ASP A 103 -31.08 -17.86 26.23
CA ASP A 103 -32.06 -18.91 25.97
C ASP A 103 -33.44 -18.25 25.93
N SER A 104 -33.99 -18.10 24.73
CA SER A 104 -35.33 -17.54 24.50
C SER A 104 -36.46 -18.41 25.07
N LYS A 105 -36.16 -19.46 25.83
CA LYS A 105 -37.15 -20.34 26.47
C LYS A 105 -37.56 -19.91 27.90
N VAL A 106 -37.25 -18.68 28.32
CA VAL A 106 -37.73 -18.13 29.60
C VAL A 106 -38.80 -17.06 29.33
N GLU A 107 -39.99 -17.48 28.89
CA GLU A 107 -41.07 -16.55 28.52
C GLU A 107 -41.97 -16.12 29.70
N HIS A 108 -41.80 -16.62 30.94
CA HIS A 108 -42.87 -16.45 31.95
C HIS A 108 -42.51 -15.93 33.35
N LEU A 109 -41.35 -15.30 33.56
CA LEU A 109 -41.11 -14.58 34.82
C LEU A 109 -40.49 -13.21 34.52
N ALA A 110 -41.21 -12.16 34.93
CA ALA A 110 -40.99 -10.72 34.86
C ALA A 110 -39.62 -10.20 34.34
N PRO A 111 -39.62 -9.12 33.52
CA PRO A 111 -38.40 -8.55 32.96
C PRO A 111 -37.61 -7.91 34.10
N THR A 112 -36.62 -8.64 34.59
CA THR A 112 -35.63 -8.07 35.51
C THR A 112 -34.32 -8.04 34.74
N ASP A 113 -34.04 -6.87 34.16
CA ASP A 113 -32.82 -6.54 33.42
C ASP A 113 -31.61 -6.55 34.36
N HIS A 114 -31.22 -7.74 34.83
CA HIS A 114 -30.13 -7.93 35.76
C HIS A 114 -29.12 -8.90 35.14
N LEU A 115 -28.03 -8.32 34.62
CA LEU A 115 -26.85 -9.05 34.17
C LEU A 115 -26.04 -9.46 35.41
N ALA A 116 -26.10 -10.72 35.81
CA ALA A 116 -25.27 -11.27 36.88
C ALA A 116 -24.01 -11.92 36.29
N ILE A 117 -22.84 -11.37 36.60
CA ILE A 117 -21.53 -11.94 36.27
C ILE A 117 -20.95 -12.49 37.57
N MET A 118 -20.71 -13.80 37.65
CA MET A 118 -20.16 -14.44 38.85
C MET A 118 -18.82 -15.10 38.55
N ASP A 119 -17.81 -14.81 39.38
CA ASP A 119 -16.45 -15.34 39.32
C ASP A 119 -15.75 -15.27 37.94
N ALA A 120 -16.09 -14.27 37.12
CA ALA A 120 -15.49 -14.09 35.80
C ALA A 120 -14.15 -13.35 35.88
N THR A 121 -13.11 -13.92 35.27
CA THR A 121 -11.80 -13.27 35.12
C THR A 121 -11.56 -12.94 33.65
N PHE A 122 -11.33 -11.66 33.35
CA PHE A 122 -10.99 -11.19 32.02
C PHE A 122 -9.55 -10.69 32.02
N SER A 123 -8.80 -11.01 30.96
CA SER A 123 -7.48 -10.43 30.74
C SER A 123 -7.30 -10.10 29.26
N TRP A 124 -6.66 -8.97 28.98
CA TRP A 124 -6.24 -8.65 27.62
C TRP A 124 -4.99 -9.48 27.32
N VAL A 125 -5.09 -10.41 26.36
CA VAL A 125 -3.91 -11.09 25.82
C VAL A 125 -3.09 -10.03 25.06
N SER A 126 -1.91 -9.71 25.57
CA SER A 126 -0.96 -8.87 24.83
C SER A 126 -0.47 -9.64 23.61
N ALA A 127 -0.49 -9.01 22.44
CA ALA A 127 -0.20 -9.57 21.12
C ALA A 127 1.25 -10.12 20.92
N HIS A 128 2.00 -10.35 22.00
CA HIS A 128 3.38 -10.85 22.00
C HIS A 128 3.51 -12.29 22.48
N GLY A 129 2.41 -13.04 22.60
CA GLY A 129 2.37 -14.35 23.27
C GLY A 129 1.75 -15.49 22.46
N ILE A 130 2.01 -15.59 21.16
CA ILE A 130 1.61 -16.81 20.38
C ILE A 130 2.63 -17.96 20.58
N GLY A 131 3.70 -17.76 21.37
CA GLY A 131 4.77 -18.76 21.54
C GLY A 131 5.13 -19.19 22.96
N ASP A 132 4.53 -18.64 24.02
CA ASP A 132 4.95 -18.98 25.40
C ASP A 132 3.76 -19.11 26.35
N LEU A 133 3.34 -20.34 26.58
CA LEU A 133 2.26 -20.73 27.49
C LEU A 133 2.78 -21.19 28.87
N SER A 134 4.00 -20.81 29.29
CA SER A 134 4.61 -21.43 30.48
C SER A 134 4.84 -20.54 31.72
N THR A 135 4.53 -19.23 31.71
CA THR A 135 4.77 -18.39 32.90
C THR A 135 3.49 -17.76 33.48
N PRO A 136 3.11 -18.06 34.73
CA PRO A 136 2.01 -17.38 35.40
C PRO A 136 2.47 -15.97 35.83
N ARG A 137 1.83 -14.92 35.30
CA ARG A 137 2.07 -13.52 35.72
C ARG A 137 1.22 -13.15 36.94
N PRO A 138 1.69 -12.22 37.80
CA PRO A 138 1.11 -11.98 39.11
C PRO A 138 -0.28 -11.35 39.05
N ARG A 139 -1.19 -11.88 39.89
CA ARG A 139 -2.56 -11.39 40.12
C ARG A 139 -2.53 -9.92 40.51
N ARG A 140 -3.19 -9.06 39.72
CA ARG A 140 -3.72 -7.80 40.22
C ARG A 140 -5.22 -7.99 40.46
N THR A 141 -5.56 -8.24 41.72
CA THR A 141 -6.93 -8.21 42.21
C THR A 141 -7.39 -6.76 42.16
N PHE A 142 -8.45 -6.48 41.41
CA PHE A 142 -9.22 -5.25 41.57
C PHE A 142 -10.48 -5.65 42.33
N GLU A 143 -10.53 -5.29 43.61
CA GLU A 143 -11.78 -5.30 44.35
C GLU A 143 -12.56 -4.04 43.95
N LEU A 144 -13.85 -4.22 43.65
CA LEU A 144 -14.81 -3.15 43.36
C LEU A 144 -15.24 -2.45 44.64
#